data_AF-A0A926LZW6-F1
#
_entry.id   AF-A0A926LZW6-F1
#
_cell.length_a   1.000
_cell.length_b   1.000
_cell.length_c   1.000
_cell.angle_alpha   90.00
_cell.angle_beta   90.00
_cell.angle_gamma   90.00
#
_symmetry.space_group_name_H-M   'P 1'
#
loop_
_entity.id
_entity.type
_entity.pdbx_description
1 polymer ?
#
loop_
_entity_poly.entity_id
_entity_poly.type
_entity_poly.pdbx_seq_one_letter_code
_entity_poly.pdbx_strand_id
1 'polypeptide(L)'
;MLFIAKVIGAALIIAFASWLSGQNPKLAGFIIALPLVSLIAIAFSYYEHNDLEKTILFTKSILVAVPVSYLFFLPFFFSKSLNMNFFLMYGAGLGLLIIGFFIHKYITNFL
;
A
#
# COMPACT_ATOMS: atom_id res chain seq x y z
N MET A 1 -5.11 -21.47 -10.94
CA MET A 1 -5.64 -20.43 -11.86
C MET A 1 -5.89 -19.11 -11.13
N LEU A 2 -6.53 -19.10 -9.95
CA LEU A 2 -6.76 -17.87 -9.16
C LEU A 2 -5.47 -17.09 -8.82
N PHE A 3 -4.38 -17.78 -8.49
CA PHE A 3 -3.08 -17.13 -8.25
C PHE A 3 -2.57 -16.29 -9.44
N ILE A 4 -2.61 -16.84 -10.65
CA ILE A 4 -2.16 -16.14 -11.87
C ILE A 4 -3.06 -14.91 -12.12
N ALA A 5 -4.37 -15.03 -11.91
CA ALA A 5 -5.30 -13.92 -12.06
C ALA A 5 -4.99 -12.77 -11.07
N LYS A 6 -4.65 -13.07 -9.82
CA LYS A 6 -4.21 -12.07 -8.82
C LYS A 6 -2.96 -11.32 -9.28
N VAL A 7 -1.96 -12.07 -9.76
CA VAL A 7 -0.68 -11.51 -10.22
C VAL A 7 -0.92 -10.59 -11.42
N ILE A 8 -1.66 -11.04 -12.42
CA ILE A 8 -1.98 -10.24 -13.62
C ILE A 8 -2.77 -8.99 -13.21
N GLY A 9 -3.80 -9.13 -12.37
CA GLY A 9 -4.60 -8.00 -11.90
C GLY A 9 -3.76 -6.93 -11.19
N ALA A 10 -2.90 -7.34 -10.25
CA ALA A 10 -2.00 -6.43 -9.54
C ALA A 10 -0.98 -5.77 -10.49
N ALA A 11 -0.37 -6.56 -11.38
CA ALA A 11 0.61 -6.07 -12.35
C ALA A 11 0.00 -5.04 -13.31
N LEU A 12 -1.23 -5.26 -13.78
CA LEU A 12 -1.95 -4.33 -14.64
C LEU A 12 -2.23 -3.00 -13.93
N ILE A 13 -2.66 -3.03 -12.67
CA ILE A 13 -2.89 -1.81 -11.88
C ILE A 13 -1.60 -0.99 -11.76
N ILE A 14 -0.49 -1.65 -11.39
CA ILE A 14 0.82 -0.99 -11.23
C ILE A 14 1.31 -0.42 -12.57
N ALA A 15 1.27 -1.22 -13.64
CA ALA A 15 1.73 -0.81 -14.97
C ALA A 15 0.91 0.37 -15.50
N PHE A 16 -0.42 0.32 -15.38
CA PHE A 16 -1.31 1.39 -15.79
C PHE A 16 -1.04 2.69 -15.03
N ALA A 17 -0.96 2.62 -13.70
CA ALA A 17 -0.73 3.80 -12.89
C ALA A 17 0.68 4.39 -13.09
N SER A 18 1.70 3.54 -13.28
CA SER A 18 3.06 4.00 -13.60
C SER A 18 3.11 4.72 -14.93
N TRP A 19 2.46 4.18 -15.98
CA TRP A 19 2.34 4.86 -17.27
C TRP A 19 1.58 6.19 -17.14
N LEU A 20 0.45 6.16 -16.42
CA LEU A 20 -0.39 7.34 -16.21
C LEU A 20 0.35 8.43 -15.43
N SER A 21 1.31 8.08 -14.55
CA SER A 21 2.08 9.07 -13.79
C SER A 21 2.94 9.97 -14.67
N GLY A 22 3.37 9.51 -15.85
CA GLY A 22 4.08 10.34 -16.83
C GLY A 22 3.17 11.36 -17.51
N GLN A 23 1.88 11.01 -17.67
CA GLN A 23 0.88 11.83 -18.38
C GLN A 23 0.12 12.76 -17.43
N ASN A 24 -0.35 12.24 -16.30
CA ASN A 24 -1.13 12.93 -15.28
C ASN A 24 -0.75 12.42 -13.87
N PRO A 25 0.30 12.97 -13.24
CA PRO A 25 0.79 12.54 -11.94
C PRO A 25 -0.27 12.59 -10.82
N LYS A 26 -1.17 13.58 -10.84
CA LYS A 26 -2.21 13.73 -9.81
C LYS A 26 -3.22 12.59 -9.86
N LEU A 27 -3.70 12.26 -11.05
CA LEU A 27 -4.64 11.15 -11.25
C LEU A 27 -3.98 9.81 -10.97
N ALA A 28 -2.75 9.61 -11.42
CA ALA A 28 -1.99 8.39 -11.12
C ALA A 28 -1.78 8.20 -9.60
N GLY A 29 -1.43 9.27 -8.89
CA GLY A 29 -1.31 9.24 -7.43
C GLY A 29 -2.63 8.88 -6.74
N PHE A 30 -3.76 9.43 -7.20
CA PHE A 30 -5.07 9.07 -6.69
C PHE A 30 -5.40 7.58 -6.92
N ILE A 31 -5.16 7.07 -8.13
CA ILE A 31 -5.41 5.66 -8.47
C ILE A 31 -4.53 4.72 -7.65
N ILE A 32 -3.25 5.04 -7.44
CA ILE A 32 -2.36 4.26 -6.56
C ILE A 32 -2.81 4.30 -5.10
N ALA A 33 -3.34 5.44 -4.64
CA ALA A 33 -3.82 5.58 -3.27
C ALA A 33 -5.13 4.83 -2.99
N LEU A 34 -5.92 4.52 -4.03
CA LEU A 34 -7.07 3.64 -3.88
C LEU A 34 -6.61 2.25 -3.43
N PRO A 35 -7.34 1.60 -2.51
CA PRO A 35 -6.98 0.27 -2.00
C PRO A 35 -7.30 -0.85 -3.00
N LEU A 36 -7.01 -0.67 -4.31
CA LEU A 36 -7.39 -1.58 -5.38
C LEU A 36 -6.80 -2.98 -5.18
N VAL A 37 -5.53 -3.07 -4.78
CA VAL A 37 -4.87 -4.35 -4.48
C VAL A 37 -5.51 -5.00 -3.25
N SER A 38 -5.83 -4.22 -2.22
CA SER A 38 -6.51 -4.72 -1.02
C SER A 38 -7.92 -5.24 -1.32
N LEU A 39 -8.70 -4.55 -2.17
CA LEU A 39 -10.02 -5.00 -2.61
C LEU A 39 -9.93 -6.39 -3.29
N ILE A 40 -8.97 -6.55 -4.20
CA ILE A 40 -8.73 -7.81 -4.89
C ILE A 40 -8.29 -8.90 -3.89
N ALA A 41 -7.37 -8.57 -2.98
CA ALA A 41 -6.84 -9.51 -1.99
C ALA A 41 -7.93 -9.99 -1.01
N ILE A 42 -8.78 -9.09 -0.52
CA ILE A 42 -9.89 -9.42 0.39
C ILE A 42 -10.92 -10.32 -0.33
N ALA A 43 -11.31 -9.96 -1.55
CA ALA A 43 -12.27 -10.76 -2.33
C ALA A 43 -11.76 -12.19 -2.52
N PHE A 44 -10.53 -12.36 -2.99
CA PHE A 44 -9.97 -13.70 -3.16
C PHE A 44 -9.69 -14.43 -1.85
N SER A 45 -9.30 -13.72 -0.78
CA SER A 45 -9.09 -14.32 0.55
C SER A 45 -10.37 -15.01 1.03
N TYR A 46 -11.51 -14.34 0.88
CA TYR A 46 -12.81 -14.90 1.22
C TYR A 46 -13.15 -16.12 0.35
N TYR A 47 -13.04 -15.98 -0.98
CA TYR A 47 -13.38 -17.07 -1.91
C TYR A 47 -12.52 -18.32 -1.76
N GLU A 48 -11.22 -18.17 -1.45
CA GLU A 48 -10.30 -19.30 -1.34
C GLU A 48 -10.41 -20.03 0.00
N HIS A 49 -10.61 -19.29 1.09
CA HIS A 49 -10.52 -19.87 2.44
C HIS A 49 -11.89 -20.06 3.09
N ASN A 50 -12.96 -19.44 2.58
CA ASN A 50 -14.31 -19.42 3.17
C ASN A 50 -14.33 -19.10 4.68
N ASP A 51 -13.32 -18.36 5.14
CA ASP A 51 -13.10 -18.04 6.55
C ASP A 51 -13.39 -16.55 6.76
N LEU A 52 -14.61 -16.27 7.22
CA LEU A 52 -15.07 -14.91 7.43
C LEU A 52 -14.28 -14.21 8.54
N GLU A 53 -13.93 -14.91 9.62
CA GLU A 53 -13.18 -14.33 10.74
C GLU A 53 -11.78 -13.90 10.31
N LYS A 54 -11.06 -14.75 9.57
CA LYS A 54 -9.73 -14.37 9.02
C LYS A 54 -9.83 -13.24 8.01
N THR A 55 -10.88 -13.22 7.19
CA THR A 55 -11.10 -12.14 6.22
C THR A 55 -11.37 -10.81 6.94
N ILE A 56 -12.16 -10.82 8.01
CA ILE A 56 -12.42 -9.65 8.85
C ILE A 56 -11.13 -9.18 9.54
N LEU A 57 -10.37 -10.09 10.16
CA LEU A 57 -9.10 -9.76 10.80
C LEU A 57 -8.10 -9.16 9.80
N PHE A 58 -7.98 -9.77 8.61
CA PHE A 58 -7.15 -9.25 7.53
C PHE A 58 -7.56 -7.83 7.12
N THR A 59 -8.87 -7.59 6.97
CA THR A 59 -9.41 -6.27 6.62
C THR A 59 -9.15 -5.23 7.72
N LYS A 60 -9.36 -5.58 9.00
CA LYS A 60 -9.03 -4.71 10.15
C LYS A 60 -7.54 -4.38 10.19
N SER A 61 -6.67 -5.35 9.92
CA SER A 61 -5.23 -5.15 9.86
C SER A 61 -4.83 -4.20 8.72
N ILE A 62 -5.46 -4.33 7.53
CA ILE A 62 -5.27 -3.38 6.42
C ILE A 62 -5.69 -1.97 6.82
N LEU A 63 -6.83 -1.80 7.49
CA LEU A 63 -7.32 -0.50 7.93
C LEU A 63 -6.31 0.22 8.85
N VAL A 64 -5.62 -0.51 9.73
CA VAL A 64 -4.54 0.04 10.55
C VAL A 64 -3.27 0.30 9.72
N ALA A 65 -2.93 -0.61 8.79
CA ALA A 65 -1.74 -0.50 7.97
C ALA A 65 -1.75 0.69 7.01
N VAL A 66 -2.92 1.10 6.49
CA VAL A 66 -3.02 2.19 5.51
C VAL A 66 -2.50 3.54 6.10
N PRO A 67 -2.99 4.03 7.25
CA PRO A 67 -2.43 5.23 7.87
C PRO A 67 -0.95 5.09 8.21
N VAL A 68 -0.52 3.93 8.70
CA VAL A 68 0.90 3.67 9.01
C VAL A 68 1.78 3.75 7.75
N SER A 69 1.27 3.29 6.61
CA SER A 69 1.99 3.34 5.33
C SER A 69 2.27 4.77 4.86
N TYR A 70 1.53 5.77 5.37
CA TYR A 70 1.77 7.18 5.03
C TYR A 70 3.13 7.70 5.51
N LEU A 71 3.76 7.02 6.46
CA LEU A 71 5.13 7.29 6.86
C LEU A 71 6.11 7.24 5.67
N PHE A 72 5.88 6.38 4.68
CA PHE A 72 6.70 6.33 3.47
C PHE A 72 6.69 7.64 2.67
N PHE A 73 5.55 8.34 2.64
CA PHE A 73 5.38 9.55 1.84
C PHE A 73 5.94 10.81 2.53
N LEU A 74 6.20 10.77 3.85
CA LEU A 74 6.66 11.94 4.61
C LEU A 74 7.89 12.63 4.01
N PRO A 75 8.98 11.93 3.61
CA PRO A 75 10.15 12.59 3.04
C PRO A 75 9.85 13.33 1.73
N PHE A 76 8.89 12.84 0.94
CA PHE A 76 8.48 13.47 -0.32
C PHE A 76 7.75 14.80 -0.07
N PHE A 77 6.98 14.92 1.01
CA PHE A 77 6.35 16.18 1.42
C PHE A 77 7.37 17.26 1.78
N PHE A 78 8.48 16.88 2.42
CA PHE A 78 9.55 17.80 2.86
C PHE A 78 10.71 17.92 1.85
N SER A 79 10.56 17.36 0.65
CA SER A 79 11.57 17.29 -0.39
C SER A 79 12.26 18.64 -0.68
N LYS A 80 11.45 19.70 -0.84
CA LYS A 80 11.93 21.06 -1.12
C LYS A 80 12.57 21.74 0.09
N SER A 81 11.99 21.58 1.28
CA SER A 81 12.48 22.25 2.50
C SER A 81 13.82 21.68 2.98
N LEU A 82 14.06 20.39 2.73
CA LEU A 82 15.27 19.69 3.14
C LEU A 82 16.28 19.48 1.99
N ASN A 83 15.97 20.01 0.79
CA ASN A 83 16.80 19.89 -0.43
C ASN A 83 17.22 18.42 -0.72
N MET A 84 16.26 17.50 -0.61
CA MET A 84 16.53 16.05 -0.71
C MET A 84 16.51 15.59 -2.17
N ASN A 85 17.49 14.76 -2.55
CA ASN A 85 17.44 14.04 -3.82
C ASN A 85 16.50 12.82 -3.74
N PHE A 86 16.19 12.23 -4.89
CA PHE A 86 15.29 11.07 -4.99
C PHE A 86 15.70 9.90 -4.09
N PHE A 87 16.97 9.50 -4.13
CA PHE A 87 17.46 8.34 -3.38
C PHE A 87 17.35 8.55 -1.87
N LEU A 88 17.61 9.78 -1.40
CA LEU A 88 17.47 10.14 0.00
C LEU A 88 16.00 10.08 0.45
N MET A 89 15.07 10.63 -0.34
CA MET A 89 13.62 10.57 -0.05
C MET A 89 13.12 9.12 -0.02
N TYR A 90 13.46 8.35 -1.05
CA TYR A 90 13.04 6.96 -1.19
C TYR A 90 13.62 6.08 -0.07
N GLY A 91 14.91 6.20 0.20
CA GLY A 91 15.59 5.46 1.28
C GLY A 91 15.08 5.84 2.67
N ALA A 92 14.87 7.14 2.94
CA ALA A 92 14.28 7.58 4.20
C ALA A 92 12.85 7.06 4.36
N GLY A 93 12.05 7.05 3.28
CA GLY A 93 10.69 6.51 3.29
C GLY A 93 10.67 5.02 3.64
N LEU A 94 11.58 4.23 3.04
CA LEU A 94 11.75 2.82 3.41
C LEU A 94 12.18 2.65 4.88
N GLY A 95 13.09 3.48 5.36
CA GLY A 95 13.50 3.49 6.78
C GLY A 95 12.32 3.79 7.72
N LEU A 96 11.47 4.75 7.36
CA LEU A 96 10.26 5.08 8.12
C LEU A 96 9.23 3.94 8.09
N LEU A 97 9.15 3.14 7.02
CA LEU A 97 8.30 1.94 6.99
C LEU A 97 8.75 0.87 7.97
N ILE A 98 10.05 0.76 8.29
CA ILE A 98 10.52 -0.14 9.35
C ILE A 98 9.93 0.28 10.70
N ILE A 99 9.93 1.59 10.99
CA ILE A 99 9.27 2.13 12.19
C ILE A 99 7.76 1.87 12.13
N GLY A 100 7.16 2.07 10.96
CA GLY A 100 5.76 1.78 10.70
C GLY A 100 5.39 0.33 11.00
N PHE A 101 6.22 -0.64 10.62
CA PHE A 101 6.00 -2.06 10.96
C PHE A 101 5.87 -2.29 12.46
N PHE A 102 6.72 -1.67 13.28
CA PHE A 102 6.61 -1.79 14.75
C PHE A 102 5.36 -1.13 15.30
N ILE A 103 4.95 0.03 14.76
CA ILE A 103 3.70 0.71 15.12
C ILE A 103 2.50 -0.17 14.78
N HIS A 104 2.45 -0.69 13.55
CA HIS A 104 1.40 -1.59 13.08
C HIS A 104 1.32 -2.82 13.99
N LYS A 105 2.43 -3.53 14.20
CA LYS A 105 2.50 -4.70 15.08
C LYS A 105 1.95 -4.41 16.47
N TYR A 106 2.36 -3.29 17.07
CA TYR A 106 1.89 -2.89 18.39
C TYR A 106 0.37 -2.68 18.41
N ILE A 107 -0.18 -1.93 17.44
CA ILE A 107 -1.63 -1.65 17.37
C ILE A 107 -2.44 -2.93 17.08
N THR A 108 -1.97 -3.77 16.17
CA THR A 108 -2.70 -4.98 15.77
C THR A 108 -2.74 -6.06 16.86
N ASN A 109 -1.87 -5.99 17.88
CA ASN A 109 -1.98 -6.88 19.04
C ASN A 109 -3.27 -6.65 19.85
N PHE A 110 -3.98 -5.56 19.61
CA PHE A 110 -5.25 -5.23 20.26
C PHE A 110 -6.49 -5.53 19.41
N LEU A 111 -6.33 -6.10 18.20
CA LEU A 111 -7.41 -6.46 17.29
C LEU A 111 -7.91 -7.89 17.51
#